data_AF-A0A9Q3CRZ2-F1
#
_entry.id   AF-A0A9Q3CRZ2-F1
#
_cell.length_a   1.000
_cell.length_b   1.000
_cell.length_c   1.000
_cell.angle_alpha   90.00
_cell.angle_beta   90.00
_cell.angle_gamma   90.00
#
_symmetry.space_group_name_H-M   'P 1'
#
loop_
_entity.id
_entity.type
_entity.pdbx_description
1 polymer ?
#
loop_
_entity_poly.entity_id
_entity_poly.type
_entity_poly.pdbx_seq_one_letter_code
_entity_poly.pdbx_strand_id
1 'polypeptide(L)'
;MNMDLVTGLVPGGKESFTAFLVRLDRYSKSVRCLPCHKEDKSMDTALLFWNNIISTCGVPKIIISDRDPKFTSEFWTNLNDMLGTKLAFSTA
;
A
#
# COMPACT_ATOMS: atom_id res chain seq x y z
N MET A 1 -9.99 -4.10 -0.72
CA MET A 1 -8.65 -4.36 -1.30
C MET A 1 -7.74 -4.82 -0.18
N ASN A 2 -6.90 -5.81 -0.40
CA ASN A 2 -5.88 -6.20 0.58
C ASN A 2 -4.55 -5.57 0.17
N MET A 3 -3.83 -4.99 1.14
CA MET A 3 -2.55 -4.33 0.96
C MET A 3 -1.56 -4.82 1.99
N ASP A 4 -0.34 -5.08 1.55
CA ASP A 4 0.72 -5.61 2.40
C ASP A 4 2.07 -5.04 1.96
N LEU A 5 3.00 -4.92 2.91
CA LEU A 5 4.36 -4.47 2.64
C LEU A 5 5.33 -5.64 2.86
N VAL A 6 5.75 -6.24 1.75
CA VAL A 6 6.75 -7.31 1.78
C VAL A 6 8.13 -6.68 1.83
N THR A 7 8.82 -6.80 2.96
CA THR A 7 10.15 -6.21 3.19
C THR A 7 11.24 -7.27 3.34
N GLY A 8 12.50 -6.84 3.40
CA GLY A 8 13.65 -7.74 3.61
C GLY A 8 14.16 -8.40 2.33
N LEU A 9 13.86 -7.80 1.17
CA LEU A 9 14.37 -8.27 -0.11
C LEU A 9 15.81 -7.81 -0.29
N VAL A 10 16.59 -8.63 -1.00
CA VAL A 10 17.90 -8.20 -1.48
C VAL A 10 17.73 -7.02 -2.45
N PRO A 11 18.58 -5.99 -2.39
CA PRO A 11 18.47 -4.84 -3.29
C PRO A 11 18.41 -5.26 -4.76
N GLY A 12 17.35 -4.85 -5.44
CA GLY A 12 17.04 -5.27 -6.81
C GLY A 12 16.97 -4.11 -7.80
N GLY A 13 17.49 -4.33 -9.00
CA GLY A 13 17.42 -3.36 -10.11
C GLY A 13 18.35 -2.15 -9.94
N LYS A 14 18.23 -1.17 -10.84
CA LYS A 14 19.07 0.04 -10.83
C LYS A 14 18.82 0.94 -9.60
N GLU A 15 17.58 0.97 -9.14
CA GLU A 15 17.12 1.79 -8.00
C GLU A 15 17.32 1.09 -6.65
N SER A 16 17.86 -0.14 -6.63
CA SER A 16 18.13 -0.90 -5.39
C SER A 16 16.91 -1.06 -4.48
N PHE A 17 15.75 -1.42 -5.05
CA PHE A 17 14.52 -1.61 -4.27
C PHE A 17 14.66 -2.77 -3.28
N THR A 18 14.15 -2.58 -2.07
CA THR A 18 14.29 -3.51 -0.92
C THR A 18 12.96 -4.06 -0.40
N ALA A 19 11.85 -3.61 -0.98
CA ALA A 19 10.50 -4.01 -0.59
C ALA A 19 9.54 -4.00 -1.79
N PHE A 20 8.38 -4.63 -1.60
CA PHE A 20 7.22 -4.52 -2.49
C PHE A 20 5.99 -4.08 -1.69
N LEU A 21 5.30 -3.05 -2.18
CA LEU A 21 3.92 -2.79 -1.81
C LEU A 21 3.01 -3.69 -2.66
N VAL A 22 2.40 -4.67 -2.02
CA VAL A 22 1.56 -5.66 -2.68
C VAL A 22 0.11 -5.27 -2.52
N ARG A 23 -0.62 -5.29 -3.63
CA ARG A 23 -2.06 -5.03 -3.67
C ARG A 23 -2.78 -6.21 -4.30
N LEU A 24 -3.72 -6.78 -3.55
CA LEU A 24 -4.60 -7.85 -3.99
C LEU A 24 -6.05 -7.33 -4.04
N ASP A 25 -6.66 -7.44 -5.22
CA ASP A 25 -8.10 -7.26 -5.33
C ASP A 25 -8.86 -8.56 -5.01
N ARG A 26 -9.75 -8.50 -4.02
CA ARG A 26 -10.45 -9.71 -3.53
C ARG A 26 -11.50 -10.24 -4.50
N TYR A 27 -12.02 -9.37 -5.37
CA TYR A 27 -13.03 -9.72 -6.37
C TYR A 27 -12.40 -10.38 -7.60
N SER A 28 -11.53 -9.64 -8.30
CA SER A 28 -10.88 -10.12 -9.53
C SER A 28 -9.71 -11.08 -9.29
N LYS A 29 -9.24 -11.21 -8.04
CA LYS A 29 -7.99 -11.92 -7.69
C LYS A 29 -6.73 -11.35 -8.35
N SER A 30 -6.81 -10.14 -8.92
CA SER A 30 -5.67 -9.45 -9.49
C SER A 30 -4.67 -9.06 -8.40
N VAL A 31 -3.39 -9.41 -8.61
CA VAL A 31 -2.26 -9.07 -7.75
C VAL A 31 -1.35 -8.10 -8.49
N ARG A 32 -0.93 -7.04 -7.80
CA ARG A 32 0.11 -6.14 -8.29
C ARG A 32 1.15 -5.94 -7.19
N CYS A 33 2.42 -6.15 -7.54
CA CYS A 33 3.56 -5.87 -6.69
C CYS A 33 4.23 -4.59 -7.19
N LEU A 34 4.29 -3.57 -6.35
CA LEU A 34 4.88 -2.27 -6.67
C LEU A 34 6.24 -2.17 -5.96
N PRO A 35 7.35 -2.05 -6.69
CA PRO A 35 8.67 -1.94 -6.07
C PRO A 35 8.76 -0.65 -5.25
N CYS A 36 9.33 -0.76 -4.06
CA CYS A 36 9.51 0.34 -3.13
C CYS A 36 10.71 0.08 -2.22
N HIS A 37 11.06 1.06 -1.38
CA HIS A 37 12.09 0.89 -0.37
C HIS A 37 11.44 0.63 0.99
N LYS A 38 12.10 -0.19 1.81
CA LYS A 38 11.64 -0.46 3.18
C LYS A 38 11.57 0.84 3.98
N GLU A 39 12.50 1.75 3.73
CA GLU A 39 12.68 3.03 4.41
C GLU A 39 11.73 4.13 3.91
N ASP A 40 10.91 3.86 2.88
CA ASP A 40 9.94 4.81 2.33
C ASP A 40 9.01 5.33 3.42
N LYS A 41 8.75 6.63 3.41
CA LYS A 41 7.82 7.25 4.36
C LYS A 41 6.38 6.96 3.94
N SER A 42 5.45 7.29 4.84
CA SER A 42 4.01 7.16 4.56
C SER A 42 3.58 7.98 3.33
N MET A 43 4.21 9.15 3.11
CA MET A 43 3.94 9.98 1.94
C MET A 43 4.37 9.33 0.62
N ASP A 44 5.56 8.73 0.59
CA ASP A 44 6.06 8.00 -0.60
C ASP A 44 5.15 6.80 -0.93
N THR A 45 4.72 6.08 0.11
CA THR A 45 3.76 4.98 0.00
C THR A 45 2.40 5.46 -0.54
N ALA A 46 1.94 6.64 -0.12
CA ALA A 46 0.72 7.25 -0.63
C ALA A 46 0.83 7.69 -2.09
N LEU A 47 1.98 8.21 -2.52
CA LEU A 47 2.23 8.52 -3.92
C LEU A 47 2.21 7.25 -4.78
N LEU A 48 2.84 6.17 -4.31
CA LEU A 48 2.79 4.85 -4.97
C LEU A 48 1.35 4.34 -5.08
N PHE A 49 0.58 4.46 -3.99
CA PHE A 49 -0.84 4.09 -3.94
C PHE A 49 -1.68 4.93 -4.91
N TRP A 50 -1.51 6.25 -4.93
CA TRP A 50 -2.26 7.14 -5.82
C TRP A 50 -1.99 6.82 -7.30
N ASN A 51 -0.71 6.74 -7.65
CA ASN A 51 -0.28 6.61 -9.04
C ASN A 51 -0.55 5.22 -9.64
N ASN A 52 -0.61 4.17 -8.83
CA ASN A 52 -0.71 2.80 -9.32
C ASN A 52 -1.98 2.06 -8.92
N ILE A 53 -2.62 2.45 -7.83
CA ILE A 53 -3.79 1.75 -7.30
C ILE A 53 -5.06 2.54 -7.63
N ILE A 54 -5.12 3.82 -7.23
CA ILE A 54 -6.28 4.66 -7.53
C ILE A 54 -6.43 4.89 -9.03
N SER A 55 -5.33 5.19 -9.74
CA SER A 55 -5.35 5.40 -11.20
C SER A 55 -5.92 4.21 -11.99
N THR A 56 -5.68 2.98 -11.51
CA THR A 56 -5.99 1.75 -12.26
C THR A 56 -7.35 1.17 -11.87
N CYS A 57 -7.81 1.37 -10.63
CA CYS A 57 -9.02 0.72 -10.13
C CYS A 57 -10.01 1.67 -9.45
N GLY A 58 -9.73 2.97 -9.45
CA GLY A 58 -10.49 3.95 -8.69
C GLY A 58 -10.24 3.86 -7.19
N VAL A 59 -11.01 4.64 -6.44
CA VAL A 59 -10.91 4.70 -4.98
C VAL A 59 -11.54 3.44 -4.36
N PRO A 60 -10.77 2.65 -3.58
CA PRO A 60 -11.29 1.46 -2.93
C PRO A 60 -12.26 1.81 -1.80
N LYS A 61 -13.36 1.08 -1.66
CA LYS A 61 -14.29 1.29 -0.52
C LYS A 61 -13.69 0.88 0.83
N ILE A 62 -12.89 -0.17 0.83
CA ILE A 62 -12.27 -0.74 2.03
C ILE A 62 -10.84 -1.16 1.69
N ILE A 63 -9.86 -0.76 2.50
CA ILE A 63 -8.49 -1.27 2.49
C ILE A 63 -8.30 -2.13 3.73
N ILE A 64 -7.85 -3.35 3.52
CA ILE A 64 -7.41 -4.26 4.57
C ILE A 64 -5.89 -4.28 4.50
N SER A 65 -5.22 -3.98 5.61
CA SER A 65 -3.76 -4.05 5.71
C SER A 65 -3.34 -4.57 7.06
N ASP A 66 -2.06 -4.91 7.23
CA ASP A 66 -1.49 -5.10 8.54
C ASP A 66 -1.34 -3.75 9.29
N ARG A 67 -0.72 -3.80 10.47
CA ARG A 67 -0.49 -2.64 11.32
C ARG A 67 0.88 -1.99 11.07
N ASP A 68 1.42 -2.08 9.86
CA ASP A 68 2.66 -1.38 9.52
C ASP A 68 2.52 0.13 9.81
N PRO A 69 3.55 0.79 10.37
CA PRO A 69 3.53 2.22 10.68
C PRO A 69 3.12 3.11 9.50
N LYS A 70 3.37 2.69 8.26
CA LYS A 70 2.99 3.45 7.07
C LYS A 70 1.47 3.49 6.90
N PHE A 71 0.77 2.37 7.16
CA PHE A 71 -0.69 2.24 7.05
C PHE A 71 -1.44 2.74 8.30
N THR A 72 -0.75 2.89 9.43
CA THR A 72 -1.35 3.42 10.68
C THR A 72 -0.98 4.89 10.93
N SER A 73 -0.16 5.50 10.07
CA SER A 73 0.21 6.90 10.18
C SER A 73 -1.02 7.83 10.09
N GLU A 74 -0.94 8.96 10.79
CA GLU A 74 -1.99 9.99 10.77
C GLU A 74 -2.24 10.48 9.33
N PHE A 75 -1.17 10.69 8.57
CA PHE A 75 -1.25 11.06 7.16
C PHE A 75 -2.06 10.06 6.33
N TRP A 76 -1.75 8.76 6.43
CA TRP A 76 -2.47 7.73 5.68
C TRP A 76 -3.94 7.62 6.09
N THR A 77 -4.20 7.74 7.40
CA THR A 77 -5.56 7.70 7.95
C THR A 77 -6.39 8.88 7.44
N ASN A 78 -5.87 10.10 7.53
CA ASN A 78 -6.55 11.31 7.07
C ASN A 78 -6.75 11.31 5.55
N LEU A 79 -5.77 10.84 4.77
CA LEU A 79 -5.89 10.71 3.32
C LEU A 79 -7.05 9.79 2.94
N ASN A 80 -7.16 8.63 3.59
CA ASN A 80 -8.22 7.67 3.28
C ASN A 80 -9.58 8.13 3.78
N ASP A 81 -9.65 8.86 4.89
CA ASP A 81 -10.89 9.49 5.36
C ASP A 81 -11.42 10.52 4.35
N MET A 82 -10.53 11.38 3.82
CA MET A 82 -10.87 12.33 2.74
C MET A 82 -11.33 11.63 1.46
N LEU A 83 -10.78 10.45 1.16
CA LEU A 83 -11.19 9.64 0.02
C LEU A 83 -12.46 8.82 0.26
N GLY A 84 -13.03 8.84 1.48
CA GLY A 84 -14.17 7.99 1.84
C GLY A 84 -13.84 6.50 1.86
N THR A 85 -12.56 6.16 2.05
CA THR A 85 -12.05 4.79 2.11
C THR A 85 -11.99 4.31 3.55
N LYS A 86 -12.67 3.21 3.87
CA LYS A 86 -12.58 2.62 5.21
C LYS A 86 -11.30 1.80 5.37
N LEU A 87 -10.50 2.12 6.38
CA LEU A 87 -9.34 1.32 6.77
C LEU A 87 -9.77 0.21 7.74
N ALA A 88 -9.26 -1.01 7.52
CA ALA A 88 -9.46 -2.16 8.38
C ALA A 88 -8.13 -2.87 8.59
N PHE A 89 -7.65 -2.91 9.83
CA PHE A 89 -6.35 -3.54 10.14
C PHE A 89 -6.54 -5.00 10.53
N SER A 90 -5.67 -5.88 10.03
CA SER A 90 -5.63 -7.27 10.48
C SER A 90 -5.18 -7.34 11.94
N THR A 91 -5.65 -8.37 12.64
CA THR A 91 -5.11 -8.79 13.94
C THR A 91 -4.00 -9.78 13.68
N ALA A 92 -2.88 -9.66 14.41
CA ALA A 92 -1.82 -10.65 14.43
C ALA A 92 -2.32 -11.99 15.00
#